data_AF-A0A5K0YVF6-F1
#
_entry.id   AF-A0A5K0YVF6-F1
#
_cell.length_a   1.000
_cell.length_b   1.000
_cell.length_c   1.000
_cell.angle_alpha   90.00
_cell.angle_beta   90.00
_cell.angle_gamma   90.00
#
_symmetry.space_group_name_H-M   'P 1'
#
loop_
_entity.id
_entity.type
_entity.pdbx_description
1 polymer ?
#
loop_
_entity_poly.entity_id
_entity_poly.type
_entity_poly.pdbx_seq_one_letter_code
_entity_poly.pdbx_strand_id
1 'polypeptide(L)'
;PQKQYADAVIEVLPTQLIPGDNEGKILRVRLIMKEGVKYFNPVYLFDEGSTISWIPCGRKLSCSYPGIKFSYGPDTYFSNE
;
A
#
# COMPACT_ATOMS: atom_id res chain seq x y z
N PRO A 1 9.26 -17.48 -3.22
CA PRO A 1 8.25 -18.57 -3.22
C PRO A 1 7.34 -18.59 -1.99
N GLN A 2 7.86 -18.47 -0.76
CA GLN A 2 7.04 -18.58 0.46
C GLN A 2 5.98 -17.48 0.61
N LYS A 3 6.17 -16.31 -0.04
CA LYS A 3 5.20 -15.20 -0.04
C LYS A 3 3.80 -15.60 -0.51
N GLN A 4 3.66 -16.62 -1.36
CA GLN A 4 2.36 -17.09 -1.87
C GLN A 4 1.48 -17.72 -0.78
N TYR A 5 2.06 -18.09 0.37
CA TYR A 5 1.36 -18.75 1.47
C TYR A 5 1.05 -17.82 2.64
N ALA A 6 1.46 -16.55 2.57
CA ALA A 6 1.25 -15.60 3.65
C ALA A 6 -0.13 -14.95 3.54
N ASP A 7 -0.84 -14.83 4.66
CA ASP A 7 -2.12 -14.11 4.73
C ASP A 7 -1.93 -12.59 4.61
N ALA A 8 -0.77 -12.09 5.03
CA ALA A 8 -0.35 -10.71 4.86
C ALA A 8 1.12 -10.63 4.45
N VAL A 9 1.42 -9.82 3.42
CA VAL A 9 2.78 -9.52 2.96
C VAL A 9 3.02 -8.02 3.03
N ILE A 10 4.10 -7.63 3.71
CA ILE A 10 4.61 -6.25 3.69
C ILE A 10 5.76 -6.19 2.69
N GLU A 11 5.55 -5.46 1.60
CA GLU A 11 6.56 -5.25 0.56
C GLU A 11 7.15 -3.84 0.68
N VAL A 12 8.44 -3.75 0.98
CA VAL A 12 9.17 -2.49 1.12
C VAL A 12 9.95 -2.21 -0.17
N LEU A 13 9.64 -1.12 -0.84
CA LEU A 13 10.19 -0.72 -2.14
C LEU A 13 10.78 0.71 -2.05
N PRO A 14 11.70 1.08 -2.97
CA PRO A 14 12.14 2.46 -3.11
C PRO A 14 10.95 3.41 -3.34
N THR A 15 11.05 4.63 -2.82
CA THR A 15 10.02 5.65 -3.01
C THR A 15 9.84 6.02 -4.49
N GLN A 16 8.63 6.44 -4.84
CA GLN A 16 8.31 7.05 -6.13
C GLN A 16 8.02 8.55 -6.00
N LEU A 17 8.10 9.11 -4.78
CA LEU A 17 7.84 10.52 -4.54
C LEU A 17 9.07 11.38 -4.86
N ILE A 18 10.27 10.79 -4.82
CA ILE A 18 11.54 11.46 -5.13
C ILE A 18 12.24 10.65 -6.24
N PRO A 19 12.39 11.22 -7.44
CA PRO A 19 13.09 10.55 -8.53
C PRO A 19 14.56 10.28 -8.18
N GLY A 20 15.01 9.04 -8.37
CA GLY A 20 16.41 8.66 -8.15
C GLY A 20 16.84 8.48 -6.70
N ASP A 21 15.92 8.58 -5.73
CA ASP A 21 16.24 8.31 -4.32
C ASP A 21 16.63 6.84 -4.12
N ASN A 22 17.79 6.64 -3.49
CA ASN A 22 18.33 5.34 -3.14
C ASN A 22 18.84 5.28 -1.69
N GLU A 23 18.50 6.29 -0.87
CA GLU A 23 18.94 6.37 0.53
C GLU A 23 18.21 5.39 1.44
N GLY A 24 17.04 4.89 1.02
CA GLY A 24 16.23 3.94 1.80
C GLY A 24 15.56 4.55 3.04
N LYS A 25 15.54 5.89 3.16
CA LYS A 25 14.87 6.60 4.25
C LYS A 25 13.38 6.85 3.97
N ILE A 26 13.05 7.10 2.70
CA ILE A 26 11.68 7.31 2.25
C ILE A 26 11.30 6.09 1.42
N LEU A 27 10.22 5.43 1.81
CA LEU A 27 9.88 4.10 1.30
C LEU A 27 8.48 4.09 0.72
N ARG A 28 8.28 3.28 -0.32
CA ARG A 28 6.97 2.87 -0.80
C ARG A 28 6.69 1.50 -0.22
N VAL A 29 5.73 1.42 0.70
CA VAL A 29 5.36 0.16 1.35
C VAL A 29 3.99 -0.29 0.84
N ARG A 30 3.88 -1.56 0.44
CA ARG A 30 2.61 -2.21 0.12
C ARG A 30 2.25 -3.17 1.24
N LEU A 31 1.01 -3.11 1.70
CA LEU A 31 0.39 -4.13 2.53
C LEU A 31 -0.54 -4.95 1.63
N ILE A 32 -0.15 -6.18 1.33
CA ILE A 32 -0.93 -7.14 0.53
C ILE A 32 -1.63 -8.06 1.53
N MET A 33 -2.95 -8.15 1.45
CA MET A 33 -3.79 -8.90 2.37
C MET A 33 -4.62 -9.88 1.56
N LYS A 34 -4.53 -11.16 1.88
CA LYS A 34 -5.24 -12.22 1.17
C LYS A 34 -6.72 -12.18 1.50
N GLU A 35 -7.58 -12.30 0.50
CA GLU A 35 -9.02 -12.37 0.71
C GLU A 35 -9.50 -13.80 1.10
N GLY A 36 -10.69 -13.89 1.69
CA GLY A 36 -11.31 -15.17 2.04
C GLY A 36 -10.70 -15.92 3.24
N VAL A 37 -9.75 -15.32 3.96
CA VAL A 37 -9.14 -15.92 5.15
C VAL A 37 -10.11 -15.79 6.34
N LYS A 38 -10.41 -16.92 6.98
CA LYS A 38 -11.37 -16.95 8.11
C LYS A 38 -10.89 -16.07 9.27
N TYR A 39 -11.77 -15.20 9.77
CA TYR A 39 -11.50 -14.23 10.84
C TYR A 39 -10.45 -13.17 10.50
N PHE A 40 -10.21 -12.93 9.22
CA PHE A 40 -9.33 -11.88 8.73
C PHE A 40 -10.07 -11.01 7.73
N ASN A 41 -10.32 -9.76 8.10
CA ASN A 41 -10.97 -8.78 7.24
C ASN A 41 -9.90 -7.79 6.75
N PRO A 42 -9.60 -7.74 5.44
CA PRO A 42 -8.64 -6.79 4.88
C PRO A 42 -9.01 -5.34 5.19
N VAL A 43 -8.01 -4.51 5.42
CA VAL A 43 -8.22 -3.06 5.59
C VAL A 43 -8.47 -2.44 4.22
N TYR A 44 -9.43 -1.51 4.15
CA TYR A 44 -9.74 -0.74 2.96
C TYR A 44 -9.62 0.77 3.20
N LEU A 45 -9.56 1.54 2.11
CA LEU A 45 -9.54 2.99 2.15
C LEU A 45 -10.77 3.55 1.42
N PHE A 46 -11.63 4.27 2.16
CA PHE A 46 -12.91 4.84 1.72
C PHE A 46 -13.96 3.83 1.23
N ASP A 47 -13.71 3.14 0.13
CA ASP A 47 -14.68 2.25 -0.53
C ASP A 47 -14.01 0.90 -0.86
N GLU A 48 -14.55 -0.17 -0.29
CA GLU A 48 -13.98 -1.53 -0.39
C GLU A 48 -14.18 -2.09 -1.82
N GLY A 49 -13.13 -2.70 -2.38
CA GLY A 49 -13.12 -3.25 -3.74
C GLY A 49 -12.86 -2.23 -4.85
N SER A 50 -12.85 -0.92 -4.54
CA SER A 50 -12.52 0.15 -5.48
C SER A 50 -11.02 0.43 -5.57
N THR A 51 -10.57 0.97 -6.71
CA THR A 51 -9.18 1.44 -6.89
C THR A 51 -9.08 2.93 -6.57
N ILE A 52 -8.30 3.27 -5.54
CA ILE A 52 -8.20 4.63 -4.98
C ILE A 52 -6.74 5.06 -4.87
N SER A 53 -6.48 6.32 -5.23
CA SER A 53 -5.23 7.02 -4.94
C SER A 53 -5.54 8.28 -4.14
N TRP A 54 -4.95 8.42 -2.95
CA TRP A 54 -5.25 9.51 -2.03
C TRP A 54 -4.00 10.19 -1.50
N ILE A 55 -4.00 11.52 -1.52
CA ILE A 55 -2.95 12.35 -0.91
C ILE A 55 -3.63 13.14 0.22
N PRO A 56 -3.29 12.87 1.49
CA PRO A 56 -3.95 13.53 2.63
C PRO A 56 -3.49 14.97 2.85
N CYS A 57 -2.31 15.31 2.33
CA CYS A 57 -1.68 16.62 2.51
C CYS A 57 -2.49 17.71 1.80
N GLY A 58 -2.89 18.74 2.54
CA GLY A 58 -3.73 19.83 2.04
C GLY A 58 -3.93 20.91 3.10
N ARG A 59 -4.98 21.72 2.97
CA ARG A 59 -5.20 22.89 3.85
C ARG A 59 -5.28 22.53 5.35
N LYS A 60 -5.91 21.42 5.69
CA LYS A 60 -6.10 20.97 7.08
C LYS A 60 -4.99 20.04 7.58
N LEU A 61 -4.08 19.63 6.71
CA LEU A 61 -2.98 18.73 7.04
C LEU A 61 -1.73 19.13 6.25
N SER A 62 -0.87 19.91 6.88
CA SER A 62 0.39 20.34 6.29
C SER A 62 1.41 19.20 6.29
N CYS A 63 2.11 19.01 5.18
CA CYS A 63 3.19 18.04 5.05
C CYS A 63 4.44 18.74 4.52
N SER A 64 5.61 18.38 5.06
CA SER A 64 6.89 18.71 4.42
C SER A 64 7.08 17.87 3.16
N TYR A 65 7.90 18.36 2.22
CA TYR A 65 8.32 17.58 1.05
C TYR A 65 8.93 16.23 1.48
N PRO A 66 8.61 15.10 0.81
CA PRO A 66 7.79 14.96 -0.40
C PRO A 66 6.31 14.66 -0.13
N GLY A 67 5.86 14.74 1.12
CA GLY A 67 4.50 14.43 1.54
C GLY A 67 4.22 12.93 1.65
N ILE A 68 2.94 12.57 1.59
CA ILE A 68 2.44 11.20 1.76
C ILE A 68 1.46 10.91 0.63
N LYS A 69 1.47 9.67 0.12
CA LYS A 69 0.52 9.17 -0.87
C LYS A 69 0.08 7.76 -0.51
N PHE A 70 -1.22 7.54 -0.47
CA PHE A 70 -1.85 6.25 -0.29
C PHE A 70 -2.40 5.72 -1.61
N SER A 71 -2.38 4.40 -1.75
CA SER A 71 -3.05 3.67 -2.81
C SER A 71 -3.74 2.46 -2.21
N TYR A 72 -4.96 2.20 -2.68
CA TYR A 72 -5.77 1.05 -2.30
C TYR A 72 -6.42 0.49 -3.57
N GLY A 73 -6.64 -0.82 -3.60
CA GLY A 73 -7.36 -1.49 -4.66
C GLY A 73 -7.16 -3.00 -4.63
N PRO A 74 -8.07 -3.76 -5.24
CA PRO A 74 -7.91 -5.20 -5.42
C PRO A 74 -6.77 -5.49 -6.40
N ASP A 75 -6.09 -6.62 -6.21
CA ASP A 75 -5.00 -7.09 -7.07
C ASP A 75 -4.96 -8.62 -7.02
N THR A 76 -4.32 -9.27 -7.98
CA THR A 76 -4.08 -10.72 -7.94
C THR A 76 -2.64 -11.01 -7.58
N TYR A 77 -2.40 -11.70 -6.45
CA TYR A 77 -1.06 -12.02 -5.95
C TYR A 77 -0.80 -13.54 -5.94
N PHE A 78 0.11 -13.99 -6.81
CA PHE A 78 0.38 -15.43 -7.03
C PHE A 78 -0.90 -16.26 -7.30
N SER A 79 -1.79 -15.74 -8.14
CA SER A 79 -3.09 -16.36 -8.45
C SER A 79 -4.07 -16.48 -7.26
N ASN A 80 -3.82 -15.75 -6.17
CA ASN A 80 -4.80 -15.50 -5.12
C ASN A 80 -5.36 -14.08 -5.29
N GLU A 81 -6.62 -13.90 -4.95
CA GLU A 81 -7.21 -12.57 -4.71
C GLU A 81 -6.85 -12.07 -3.31
#